data_AF-G7L8J5-F1
#
_entry.id   AF-G7L8J5-F1
#
_cell.length_a   1.000
_cell.length_b   1.000
_cell.length_c   1.000
_cell.angle_alpha   90.00
_cell.angle_beta   90.00
_cell.angle_gamma   90.00
#
_symmetry.space_group_name_H-M   'P 1'
#
loop_
_entity.id
_entity.type
_entity.pdbx_description
1 polymer ?
#
loop_
_entity_poly.entity_id
_entity_poly.type
_entity_poly.pdbx_seq_one_letter_code
_entity_poly.pdbx_strand_id
1 'polypeptide(L)'
;MDAASKKKVRSSDSHIHDDIAFSILSKLPYKSLTRFTCAKKSWSLLFQNPNFMNTLRKNHENKAETRLFIKEHLPAFTIQQSLSILSGDRFENRVNLEWPLPLQQQGNNANAYANPFHFTHPIIILGSASVNGTLCLYQGLTTVLWNPSTSEFKIIPPSFKPKEKIEFTLPPHGFGYDCVTDDYKVIRKVRYPFEFEGDDWVCLPDKDDPFWEIDVHHLDLIDDFWEEKGLIVKLYDYDPCWEIYSLRSDSWRKLDGFDDMPDYFPGITSMVNFNGFCHWLTQGPDNDIVSFNFSKETFFATTLPCDVKHRSHMFSLVELNESLSVIYNYDRTPDFHIWVLDEVGVKESWTKLFIVGSYNCSIVCPISVGNKNRIFFRKEDSELGWFDLSTQRVEVIGVNGESFCSHMVIYKENPLPFPRNE
;
A
#
# COMPACT_ATOMS: atom_id res chain seq x y z
N MET A 1 52.18 -32.55 -52.85
CA MET A 1 52.49 -31.24 -52.23
C MET A 1 51.23 -30.41 -52.32
N ASP A 2 50.36 -30.53 -51.32
CA ASP A 2 49.12 -29.75 -51.21
C ASP A 2 49.13 -29.06 -49.86
N ALA A 3 49.09 -27.74 -49.88
CA ALA A 3 48.85 -26.92 -48.69
C ALA A 3 48.02 -25.70 -49.11
N ALA A 4 46.71 -25.93 -49.26
CA ALA A 4 45.73 -24.86 -49.36
C ALA A 4 45.54 -24.21 -47.98
N SER A 5 46.03 -22.98 -47.85
CA SER A 5 45.84 -22.11 -46.69
C SER A 5 44.36 -21.78 -46.48
N LYS A 6 43.70 -22.48 -45.54
CA LYS A 6 42.41 -22.05 -44.99
C LYS A 6 42.63 -20.86 -44.05
N LYS A 7 42.37 -19.64 -44.54
CA LYS A 7 42.18 -18.45 -43.69
C LYS A 7 40.96 -18.70 -42.79
N LYS A 8 41.20 -18.82 -41.49
CA LYS A 8 40.17 -18.85 -40.45
C LYS A 8 39.57 -17.44 -40.37
N VAL A 9 38.39 -17.23 -40.94
CA VAL A 9 37.59 -16.03 -40.70
C VAL A 9 37.24 -16.04 -39.22
N ARG A 10 37.83 -15.12 -38.43
CA ARG A 10 37.33 -14.80 -37.10
C ARG A 10 35.93 -14.27 -37.30
N SER A 11 34.91 -14.97 -36.78
CA SER A 11 33.59 -14.37 -36.62
C SER A 11 33.78 -13.12 -35.77
N SER A 12 33.47 -11.95 -36.33
CA SER A 12 33.28 -10.76 -35.51
C SER A 12 32.19 -11.10 -34.50
N ASP A 13 32.54 -11.15 -33.22
CA ASP A 13 31.53 -11.19 -32.17
C ASP A 13 30.55 -10.04 -32.44
N SER A 14 29.31 -10.38 -32.78
CA SER A 14 28.22 -9.42 -32.86
C SER A 14 27.87 -8.99 -31.43
N HIS A 15 28.77 -8.22 -30.83
CA HIS A 15 28.65 -7.74 -29.46
C HIS A 15 27.74 -6.52 -29.47
N ILE A 16 26.50 -6.70 -29.04
CA ILE A 16 25.60 -5.58 -28.78
C ILE A 16 26.15 -4.83 -27.57
N HIS A 17 26.43 -3.54 -27.73
CA HIS A 17 26.90 -2.68 -26.63
C HIS A 17 25.90 -2.69 -25.48
N ASP A 18 26.37 -2.71 -24.23
CA ASP A 18 25.50 -2.86 -23.07
C ASP A 18 24.44 -1.75 -22.97
N ASP A 19 24.74 -0.52 -23.41
CA ASP A 19 23.76 0.58 -23.46
C ASP A 19 22.61 0.33 -24.45
N ILE A 20 22.92 -0.30 -25.59
CA ILE A 20 21.91 -0.66 -26.60
C ILE A 20 21.07 -1.81 -26.06
N ALA A 21 21.70 -2.81 -25.44
CA ALA A 21 21.00 -3.90 -24.77
C ALA A 21 20.11 -3.36 -23.63
N PHE A 22 20.59 -2.42 -22.83
CA PHE A 22 19.84 -1.75 -21.77
C PHE A 22 18.57 -1.10 -22.31
N SER A 23 18.69 -0.27 -23.36
CA SER A 23 17.56 0.45 -23.97
C SER A 23 16.53 -0.48 -24.63
N ILE A 24 16.99 -1.59 -25.23
CA ILE A 24 16.11 -2.60 -25.82
C ILE A 24 15.39 -3.38 -24.73
N LEU A 25 16.13 -3.96 -23.78
CA LEU A 25 15.60 -4.80 -22.71
C LEU A 25 14.63 -4.00 -21.83
N SER A 26 14.91 -2.73 -21.53
CA SER A 26 14.02 -1.88 -20.73
C SER A 26 12.65 -1.60 -21.36
N LYS A 27 12.42 -1.99 -22.62
CA LYS A 27 11.17 -1.78 -23.36
C LYS A 27 10.38 -3.07 -23.60
N LEU A 28 10.95 -4.22 -23.27
CA LEU A 28 10.34 -5.53 -23.54
C LEU A 28 9.35 -5.93 -22.43
N PRO A 29 8.27 -6.66 -22.76
CA PRO A 29 7.37 -7.20 -21.74
C PRO A 29 8.13 -8.02 -20.70
N TYR A 30 7.73 -7.90 -19.44
CA TYR A 30 8.38 -8.59 -18.33
C TYR A 30 8.49 -10.12 -18.50
N LYS A 31 7.47 -10.78 -19.08
CA LYS A 31 7.50 -12.23 -19.39
C LYS A 31 8.59 -12.60 -20.40
N SER A 32 8.94 -11.67 -21.29
CA SER A 32 10.05 -11.85 -22.23
C SER A 32 11.38 -11.63 -21.52
N LEU A 33 11.45 -10.62 -20.64
CA LEU A 33 12.63 -10.30 -19.86
C LEU A 33 13.08 -11.43 -18.94
N THR A 34 12.15 -12.11 -18.26
CA THR A 34 12.44 -13.29 -17.44
C THR A 34 12.94 -14.49 -18.24
N ARG A 35 12.66 -14.56 -19.55
CA ARG A 35 13.24 -15.58 -20.44
C ARG A 35 14.65 -15.19 -20.88
N PHE A 36 14.89 -13.89 -21.07
CA PHE A 36 16.20 -13.39 -21.49
C PHE A 36 17.26 -13.44 -20.38
N THR A 37 16.88 -13.39 -19.10
CA THR A 37 17.83 -13.64 -17.99
C THR A 37 18.52 -14.99 -18.09
N CYS A 38 17.85 -16.00 -18.66
CA CYS A 38 18.42 -17.33 -18.88
C CYS A 38 19.42 -17.37 -20.05
N ALA A 39 19.44 -16.36 -20.92
CA ALA A 39 20.27 -16.36 -22.14
C ALA A 39 21.70 -15.84 -21.91
N LYS A 40 21.91 -14.90 -20.98
CA LYS A 40 23.23 -14.32 -20.69
C LYS A 40 23.33 -13.87 -19.23
N LYS A 41 24.38 -14.29 -18.52
CA LYS A 41 24.65 -13.88 -17.12
C LYS A 41 24.74 -12.36 -16.93
N SER A 42 25.27 -11.62 -17.91
CA SER A 42 25.32 -10.16 -17.80
C SER A 42 23.93 -9.52 -17.81
N TRP A 43 22.92 -10.17 -18.41
CA TRP A 43 21.55 -9.68 -18.39
C TRP A 43 20.83 -10.01 -17.08
N SER A 44 21.17 -11.11 -16.39
CA SER A 44 20.65 -11.32 -15.03
C SER A 44 21.17 -10.27 -14.04
N LEU A 45 22.40 -9.78 -14.23
CA LEU A 45 22.97 -8.68 -13.44
C LEU A 45 22.27 -7.34 -13.71
N LEU A 46 21.69 -7.12 -14.90
CA LEU A 46 20.90 -5.91 -15.19
C LEU A 46 19.66 -5.81 -14.29
N PHE A 47 19.02 -6.92 -13.91
CA PHE A 47 17.88 -6.92 -12.98
C PHE A 47 18.28 -6.64 -11.53
N GLN A 48 19.58 -6.70 -11.22
CA GLN A 48 20.11 -6.27 -9.93
C GLN A 48 20.51 -4.79 -9.96
N ASN A 49 20.54 -4.15 -11.14
CA ASN A 49 20.91 -2.75 -11.26
C ASN A 49 19.68 -1.84 -10.98
N PRO A 50 19.72 -0.99 -9.94
CA PRO A 50 18.57 -0.14 -9.58
C PRO A 50 18.16 0.84 -10.69
N ASN A 51 19.12 1.37 -11.46
CA ASN A 51 18.85 2.30 -12.55
C ASN A 51 18.12 1.62 -13.72
N PHE A 52 18.49 0.38 -14.04
CA PHE A 52 17.77 -0.43 -15.02
C PHE A 52 16.34 -0.70 -14.55
N MET A 53 16.18 -1.14 -13.30
CA MET A 53 14.86 -1.46 -12.73
C MET A 53 13.94 -0.24 -12.68
N ASN A 54 14.47 0.93 -12.32
CA ASN A 54 13.73 2.19 -12.35
C ASN A 54 13.34 2.59 -13.79
N THR A 55 14.23 2.42 -14.77
CA THR A 55 13.92 2.73 -16.18
C THR A 55 12.88 1.77 -16.74
N LEU A 56 12.99 0.47 -16.42
CA LEU A 56 12.04 -0.55 -16.80
C LEU A 56 10.65 -0.25 -16.21
N ARG A 57 10.55 0.06 -14.92
CA ARG A 57 9.28 0.46 -14.27
C ARG A 57 8.63 1.63 -14.99
N LYS A 58 9.36 2.73 -15.21
CA LYS A 58 8.86 3.93 -15.93
C LYS A 58 8.35 3.62 -17.34
N ASN A 59 9.06 2.77 -18.09
CA ASN A 59 8.64 2.41 -19.44
C ASN A 59 7.36 1.57 -19.50
N HIS A 60 7.03 0.89 -18.40
CA HIS A 60 5.90 -0.04 -18.30
C HIS A 60 4.73 0.50 -17.45
N GLU A 61 4.92 1.58 -16.69
CA GLU A 61 3.87 2.27 -15.90
C GLU A 61 2.62 2.59 -16.74
N ASN A 62 2.79 3.01 -18.00
CA ASN A 62 1.70 3.38 -18.91
C ASN A 62 1.14 2.21 -19.75
N LYS A 63 1.73 1.00 -19.64
CA LYS A 63 1.34 -0.18 -20.42
C LYS A 63 0.71 -1.29 -19.57
N ALA A 64 0.66 -1.12 -18.25
CA ALA A 64 0.05 -2.10 -17.37
C ALA A 64 -1.46 -2.14 -17.59
N GLU A 65 -1.99 -3.33 -17.85
CA GLU A 65 -3.43 -3.57 -17.87
C GLU A 65 -3.98 -3.30 -16.47
N THR A 66 -4.97 -2.42 -16.33
CA THR A 66 -5.65 -2.23 -15.05
C THR A 66 -6.47 -3.46 -14.75
N ARG A 67 -6.15 -4.12 -13.65
CA ARG A 67 -6.99 -5.17 -13.08
C ARG A 67 -7.66 -4.64 -11.82
N LEU A 68 -8.83 -5.16 -11.51
CA LEU A 68 -9.52 -4.82 -10.27
C LEU A 68 -9.43 -6.00 -9.32
N PHE A 69 -8.96 -5.75 -8.11
CA PHE A 69 -9.19 -6.68 -7.01
C PHE A 69 -10.56 -6.40 -6.41
N ILE A 70 -11.36 -7.44 -6.26
CA ILE A 70 -12.58 -7.41 -5.46
C ILE A 70 -12.37 -8.34 -4.28
N LYS A 71 -12.49 -7.77 -3.08
CA LYS A 71 -12.61 -8.52 -1.84
C LYS A 71 -14.08 -8.66 -1.49
N GLU A 72 -14.61 -9.87 -1.35
CA GLU A 72 -16.02 -10.10 -0.98
C GLU A 72 -16.12 -10.81 0.37
N HIS A 73 -17.20 -10.53 1.10
CA HIS A 73 -17.57 -11.26 2.31
C HIS A 73 -18.63 -12.30 1.97
N LEU A 74 -18.40 -13.57 2.35
CA LEU A 74 -19.37 -14.62 2.08
C LEU A 74 -20.62 -14.51 2.99
N PRO A 75 -21.84 -14.85 2.51
CA PRO A 75 -23.11 -14.53 3.21
C PRO A 75 -23.45 -15.38 4.46
N ALA A 76 -22.49 -16.05 5.08
CA ALA A 76 -22.73 -16.87 6.27
C ALA A 76 -22.02 -16.27 7.50
N PHE A 77 -22.36 -16.73 8.71
CA PHE A 77 -21.75 -16.35 9.99
C PHE A 77 -20.22 -16.55 10.10
N THR A 78 -19.55 -16.81 8.98
CA THR A 78 -18.11 -16.97 8.78
C THR A 78 -17.56 -15.72 8.08
N ILE A 79 -16.55 -15.07 8.68
CA ILE A 79 -15.76 -13.96 8.09
C ILE A 79 -14.79 -14.54 7.03
N GLN A 80 -15.29 -15.39 6.13
CA GLN A 80 -14.50 -15.92 5.03
C GLN A 80 -14.49 -14.88 3.91
N GLN A 81 -13.28 -14.50 3.51
CA GLN A 81 -13.04 -13.45 2.53
C GLN A 81 -12.47 -14.06 1.27
N SER A 82 -13.15 -13.83 0.15
CA SER A 82 -12.63 -14.18 -1.17
C SER A 82 -11.91 -12.97 -1.76
N LEU A 83 -10.86 -13.23 -2.54
CA LEU A 83 -10.22 -12.23 -3.37
C LEU A 83 -10.32 -12.67 -4.83
N SER A 84 -10.84 -11.80 -5.68
CA SER A 84 -10.89 -12.03 -7.12
C SER A 84 -10.15 -10.94 -7.87
N ILE A 85 -9.40 -11.31 -8.89
CA ILE A 85 -8.85 -10.39 -9.88
C ILE A 85 -9.76 -10.36 -11.10
N LEU A 86 -10.11 -9.16 -11.55
CA LEU A 86 -10.88 -8.93 -12.77
C LEU A 86 -10.01 -8.31 -13.86
N SER A 87 -10.14 -8.79 -15.10
CA SER A 87 -9.44 -8.28 -16.27
C SER A 87 -10.33 -8.29 -17.54
N GLY A 88 -9.85 -7.68 -18.62
CA GLY A 88 -10.66 -7.40 -19.82
C GLY A 88 -11.24 -5.99 -19.82
N ASP A 89 -11.72 -5.54 -20.99
CA ASP A 89 -12.17 -4.16 -21.20
C ASP A 89 -13.39 -3.80 -20.35
N ARG A 90 -14.18 -4.79 -19.95
CA ARG A 90 -15.33 -4.67 -19.05
C ARG A 90 -15.19 -5.55 -17.81
N PHE A 91 -13.97 -5.94 -17.44
CA PHE A 91 -13.71 -6.78 -16.25
C PHE A 91 -14.46 -8.12 -16.26
N GLU A 92 -14.75 -8.62 -17.46
CA GLU A 92 -15.52 -9.84 -17.69
C GLU A 92 -14.76 -11.11 -17.27
N ASN A 93 -13.43 -11.06 -17.22
CA ASN A 93 -12.61 -12.19 -16.82
C ASN A 93 -12.36 -12.14 -15.32
N ARG A 94 -12.99 -13.05 -14.57
CA ARG A 94 -12.83 -13.18 -13.12
C ARG A 94 -11.97 -14.39 -12.77
N VAL A 95 -10.92 -14.17 -11.99
CA VAL A 95 -10.06 -15.25 -11.45
C VAL A 95 -10.00 -15.10 -9.94
N ASN A 96 -10.31 -16.16 -9.20
CA ASN A 96 -10.15 -16.17 -7.75
C ASN A 96 -8.68 -16.38 -7.38
N LEU A 97 -8.19 -15.60 -6.42
CA LEU A 97 -6.86 -15.72 -5.86
C LEU A 97 -6.92 -16.26 -4.44
N GLU A 98 -5.89 -17.01 -4.09
CA GLU A 98 -5.64 -17.41 -2.72
C GLU A 98 -4.82 -16.32 -2.02
N TRP A 99 -5.16 -16.05 -0.75
CA TRP A 99 -4.38 -15.18 0.12
C TRP A 99 -2.97 -15.78 0.35
N PRO A 100 -1.94 -14.98 0.66
CA PRO A 100 -0.64 -15.55 1.03
C PRO A 100 -0.77 -16.42 2.29
N LEU A 101 0.03 -17.50 2.36
CA LEU A 101 -0.01 -18.53 3.42
C LEU A 101 -0.16 -17.99 4.86
N PRO A 102 0.51 -16.90 5.28
CA PRO A 102 0.40 -16.38 6.65
C PRO A 102 -1.03 -15.95 7.03
N LEU A 103 -1.83 -15.53 6.03
CA LEU A 103 -3.21 -15.05 6.23
C LEU A 103 -4.25 -16.17 6.07
N GLN A 104 -3.90 -17.25 5.35
CA GLN A 104 -4.77 -18.41 5.21
C GLN A 104 -4.95 -19.16 6.54
N GLN A 105 -3.89 -19.25 7.35
CA GLN A 105 -3.86 -20.06 8.56
C GLN A 105 -4.62 -19.42 9.75
N GLN A 106 -4.74 -18.08 9.79
CA GLN A 106 -5.47 -17.40 10.86
C GLN A 106 -7.00 -17.61 10.80
N GLY A 107 -7.55 -17.92 9.61
CA GLY A 107 -8.98 -18.24 9.44
C GLY A 107 -9.37 -19.63 9.94
N ASN A 108 -8.42 -20.54 10.16
CA ASN A 108 -8.65 -21.95 10.48
C ASN A 108 -8.43 -22.30 11.97
N ASN A 109 -8.34 -21.32 12.87
CA ASN A 109 -8.30 -21.59 14.30
C ASN A 109 -9.65 -22.19 14.74
N ALA A 110 -9.71 -23.53 14.76
CA ALA A 110 -10.83 -24.37 15.20
C ALA A 110 -11.28 -24.11 16.67
N ASN A 111 -10.63 -23.18 17.37
CA ASN A 111 -10.97 -22.73 18.71
C ASN A 111 -11.94 -21.53 18.74
N ALA A 112 -12.46 -21.08 17.59
CA ALA A 112 -13.52 -20.06 17.53
C ALA A 112 -14.81 -20.46 18.30
N TYR A 113 -14.97 -21.75 18.62
CA TYR A 113 -16.07 -22.25 19.46
C TYR A 113 -15.82 -22.12 20.98
N ALA A 114 -14.61 -21.77 21.43
CA ALA A 114 -14.29 -21.70 22.85
C ALA A 114 -14.47 -20.30 23.46
N ASN A 115 -14.63 -19.25 22.65
CA ASN A 115 -14.85 -17.90 23.15
C ASN A 115 -15.70 -17.05 22.18
N PRO A 116 -16.94 -16.66 22.54
CA PRO A 116 -17.83 -15.87 21.68
C PRO A 116 -17.36 -14.43 21.42
N PHE A 117 -16.20 -14.04 21.95
CA PHE A 117 -15.58 -12.72 21.76
C PHE A 117 -14.33 -12.72 20.85
N HIS A 118 -13.92 -13.86 20.27
CA HIS A 118 -12.83 -13.87 19.29
C HIS A 118 -13.33 -13.44 17.91
N PHE A 119 -13.37 -12.13 17.67
CA PHE A 119 -13.58 -11.57 16.34
C PHE A 119 -12.34 -11.88 15.47
N THR A 120 -12.50 -12.67 14.42
CA THR A 120 -11.45 -12.79 13.39
C THR A 120 -11.35 -11.45 12.67
N HIS A 121 -10.18 -10.80 12.78
CA HIS A 121 -9.96 -9.50 12.15
C HIS A 121 -10.04 -9.65 10.63
N PRO A 122 -10.78 -8.78 9.93
CA PRO A 122 -10.84 -8.83 8.48
C PRO A 122 -9.48 -8.47 7.86
N ILE A 123 -9.13 -9.08 6.73
CA ILE A 123 -7.93 -8.70 5.96
C ILE A 123 -8.17 -7.32 5.34
N ILE A 124 -7.36 -6.34 5.69
CA ILE A 124 -7.38 -5.00 5.12
C ILE A 124 -6.31 -4.94 4.03
N ILE A 125 -6.66 -4.40 2.86
CA ILE A 125 -5.69 -4.03 1.82
C ILE A 125 -5.47 -2.53 1.95
N LEU A 126 -4.24 -2.12 2.23
CA LEU A 126 -3.89 -0.71 2.40
C LEU A 126 -3.91 -0.01 1.04
N GLY A 127 -4.80 1.00 0.94
CA GLY A 127 -4.91 1.90 -0.21
C GLY A 127 -5.84 1.43 -1.32
N SER A 128 -6.02 2.33 -2.28
CA SER A 128 -6.91 2.17 -3.43
C SER A 128 -6.22 1.61 -4.68
N ALA A 129 -4.88 1.49 -4.66
CA ALA A 129 -4.09 0.93 -5.76
C ALA A 129 -2.84 0.18 -5.27
N SER A 130 -2.34 -0.76 -6.08
CA SER A 130 -1.05 -1.41 -5.83
C SER A 130 0.12 -0.47 -6.03
N VAL A 131 1.16 -0.67 -5.24
CA VAL A 131 2.41 0.08 -5.31
C VAL A 131 3.41 -0.77 -6.05
N ASN A 132 3.71 -0.42 -7.31
CA ASN A 132 4.62 -1.20 -8.16
C ASN A 132 4.26 -2.70 -8.17
N GLY A 133 2.96 -3.03 -8.29
CA GLY A 133 2.44 -4.41 -8.27
C GLY A 133 2.48 -5.12 -6.91
N THR A 134 2.85 -4.40 -5.85
CA THR A 134 2.82 -4.90 -4.47
C THR A 134 1.59 -4.35 -3.75
N LEU A 135 0.91 -5.22 -3.01
CA LEU A 135 -0.14 -4.90 -2.06
C LEU A 135 0.41 -4.98 -0.64
N CYS A 136 -0.01 -4.09 0.24
CA CYS A 136 0.23 -4.22 1.67
C CYS A 136 -1.06 -4.69 2.34
N LEU A 137 -1.02 -5.92 2.86
CA LEU A 137 -2.14 -6.58 3.53
C LEU A 137 -1.94 -6.48 5.04
N TYR A 138 -3.02 -6.31 5.78
CA TYR A 138 -3.02 -6.24 7.23
C TYR A 138 -4.14 -7.08 7.82
N GLN A 139 -3.82 -7.94 8.79
CA GLN A 139 -4.81 -8.73 9.51
C GLN A 139 -4.38 -8.89 10.97
N GLY A 140 -5.12 -8.28 11.90
CA GLY A 140 -4.84 -8.37 13.33
C GLY A 140 -3.50 -7.74 13.70
N LEU A 141 -2.44 -8.54 13.74
CA LEU A 141 -1.06 -8.12 14.05
C LEU A 141 -0.08 -8.37 12.91
N THR A 142 -0.56 -8.98 11.84
CA THR A 142 0.27 -9.42 10.73
C THR A 142 0.13 -8.45 9.58
N THR A 143 1.25 -7.83 9.20
CA THR A 143 1.34 -7.07 7.96
C THR A 143 2.16 -7.87 6.94
N VAL A 144 1.64 -8.00 5.72
CA VAL A 144 2.26 -8.77 4.64
C VAL A 144 2.35 -7.89 3.39
N LEU A 145 3.55 -7.74 2.84
CA LEU A 145 3.74 -7.25 1.49
C LEU A 145 3.58 -8.42 0.53
N TRP A 146 2.69 -8.30 -0.46
CA TRP A 146 2.37 -9.39 -1.37
C TRP A 146 2.30 -8.91 -2.81
N ASN A 147 2.97 -9.63 -3.71
CA ASN A 147 2.86 -9.46 -5.15
C ASN A 147 2.04 -10.63 -5.75
N PRO A 148 0.76 -10.41 -6.09
CA PRO A 148 -0.10 -11.45 -6.65
C PRO A 148 0.43 -12.05 -7.97
N SER A 149 1.11 -11.25 -8.80
CA SER A 149 1.59 -11.70 -10.12
C SER A 149 2.79 -12.63 -10.04
N THR A 150 3.61 -12.51 -9.00
CA THR A 150 4.75 -13.42 -8.76
C THR A 150 4.47 -14.46 -7.68
N SER A 151 3.36 -14.29 -6.94
CA SER A 151 3.06 -15.04 -5.71
C SER A 151 4.11 -14.88 -4.60
N GLU A 152 5.05 -13.94 -4.74
CA GLU A 152 6.02 -13.62 -3.69
C GLU A 152 5.35 -12.79 -2.59
N PHE A 153 5.71 -13.07 -1.33
CA PHE A 153 5.28 -12.29 -0.19
C PHE A 153 6.41 -12.13 0.83
N LYS A 154 6.35 -11.04 1.61
CA LYS A 154 7.20 -10.78 2.77
C LYS A 154 6.32 -10.45 3.97
N ILE A 155 6.55 -11.14 5.08
CA ILE A 155 5.93 -10.81 6.36
C ILE A 155 6.76 -9.69 6.96
N ILE A 156 6.11 -8.59 7.32
CA ILE A 156 6.76 -7.50 8.06
C ILE A 156 6.92 -7.95 9.51
N PRO A 157 8.14 -7.91 10.08
CA PRO A 157 8.34 -8.26 11.48
C PRO A 157 7.57 -7.30 12.39
N PRO A 158 7.21 -7.71 13.61
CA PRO A 158 6.70 -6.78 14.61
C PRO A 158 7.74 -5.67 14.87
N SER A 159 7.28 -4.47 15.24
CA SER A 159 8.20 -3.43 15.70
C SER A 159 8.73 -3.76 17.09
N PHE A 160 9.75 -3.00 17.50
CA PHE A 160 10.39 -3.03 18.80
C PHE A 160 9.34 -3.17 19.92
N LYS A 161 9.50 -4.23 20.71
CA LYS A 161 8.66 -4.54 21.86
C LYS A 161 9.39 -4.00 23.09
N PRO A 162 8.87 -2.97 23.79
CA PRO A 162 9.42 -2.60 25.10
C PRO A 162 9.24 -3.72 26.14
N LYS A 163 8.35 -4.69 25.88
CA LYS A 163 8.13 -5.89 26.69
C LYS A 163 7.48 -7.00 25.86
N GLU A 164 7.73 -8.26 26.20
CA GLU A 164 7.18 -9.45 25.53
C GLU A 164 5.64 -9.50 25.40
N LYS A 165 4.90 -8.67 26.14
CA LYS A 165 3.44 -8.73 26.30
C LYS A 165 2.65 -7.54 25.72
N ILE A 166 3.29 -6.60 25.02
CA ILE A 166 2.58 -5.47 24.39
C ILE A 166 2.58 -5.64 22.88
N GLU A 167 1.39 -5.82 22.31
CA GLU A 167 1.19 -5.93 20.87
C GLU A 167 0.35 -4.75 20.36
N PHE A 168 0.88 -4.04 19.36
CA PHE A 168 0.19 -2.92 18.73
C PHE A 168 -0.77 -3.45 17.66
N THR A 169 -2.07 -3.27 17.89
CA THR A 169 -3.16 -3.72 17.01
C THR A 169 -3.57 -2.68 15.96
N LEU A 170 -2.76 -1.62 15.78
CA LEU A 170 -3.12 -0.52 14.90
C LEU A 170 -2.67 -0.79 13.45
N PRO A 171 -3.57 -0.60 12.47
CA PRO A 171 -3.21 -0.74 11.06
C PRO A 171 -2.14 0.29 10.69
N PRO A 172 -1.26 -0.04 9.73
CA PRO A 172 -0.37 0.94 9.15
C PRO A 172 -1.12 2.15 8.60
N HIS A 173 -0.49 3.32 8.66
CA HIS A 173 -1.05 4.57 8.15
C HIS A 173 -0.75 4.77 6.67
N GLY A 174 0.44 4.35 6.24
CA GLY A 174 0.90 4.52 4.87
C GLY A 174 1.75 3.36 4.40
N PHE A 175 1.68 3.06 3.11
CA PHE A 175 2.55 2.11 2.42
C PHE A 175 2.96 2.69 1.07
N GLY A 176 4.25 2.69 0.79
CA GLY A 176 4.77 3.25 -0.45
C GLY A 176 6.14 2.73 -0.82
N TYR A 177 6.65 3.28 -1.91
CA TYR A 177 7.92 2.89 -2.49
C TYR A 177 8.85 4.11 -2.58
N ASP A 178 10.00 4.00 -1.94
CA ASP A 178 11.10 4.93 -2.04
C ASP A 178 11.88 4.64 -3.33
N CYS A 179 11.69 5.49 -4.33
CA CYS A 179 12.33 5.31 -5.63
C CYS A 179 13.81 5.69 -5.65
N VAL A 180 14.27 6.48 -4.67
CA VAL A 180 15.66 6.89 -4.52
C VAL A 180 16.47 5.73 -3.97
N THR A 181 15.95 5.07 -2.93
CA THR A 181 16.62 3.95 -2.29
C THR A 181 16.07 2.60 -2.73
N ASP A 182 15.29 2.47 -3.81
CA ASP A 182 14.66 1.21 -4.28
C ASP A 182 14.19 0.32 -3.12
N ASP A 183 13.30 0.88 -2.30
CA ASP A 183 12.86 0.26 -1.05
C ASP A 183 11.35 0.42 -0.84
N TYR A 184 10.72 -0.59 -0.28
CA TYR A 184 9.32 -0.50 0.14
C TYR A 184 9.27 -0.12 1.62
N LYS A 185 8.49 0.91 1.93
CA LYS A 185 8.39 1.43 3.29
C LYS A 185 6.94 1.42 3.77
N VAL A 186 6.78 1.14 5.06
CA VAL A 186 5.48 1.17 5.75
C VAL A 186 5.61 2.10 6.94
N ILE A 187 4.67 3.04 7.08
CA ILE A 187 4.63 3.98 8.21
C ILE A 187 3.42 3.71 9.08
N ARG A 188 3.59 3.82 10.39
CA ARG A 188 2.48 3.73 11.34
C ARG A 188 2.75 4.59 12.57
N LYS A 189 1.69 5.01 13.23
CA LYS A 189 1.78 5.54 14.59
C LYS A 189 1.51 4.44 15.59
N VAL A 190 2.41 4.31 16.54
CA VAL A 190 2.33 3.33 17.61
C VAL A 190 1.55 3.94 18.78
N ARG A 191 0.49 3.25 19.24
CA ARG A 191 -0.24 3.62 20.46
C ARG A 191 -0.40 2.39 21.34
N TYR A 192 -0.17 2.56 22.64
CA TYR A 192 -0.31 1.50 23.63
C TYR A 192 -1.79 1.29 24.01
N PRO A 193 -2.22 0.06 24.34
CA PRO A 193 -3.61 -0.19 24.73
C PRO A 193 -4.00 0.57 26.01
N PHE A 194 -5.21 1.13 26.04
CA PHE A 194 -5.73 1.91 27.17
C PHE A 194 -6.04 1.07 28.43
N GLU A 195 -6.12 -0.26 28.34
CA GLU A 195 -6.65 -1.15 29.41
C GLU A 195 -5.57 -1.78 30.32
N PHE A 196 -4.33 -1.30 30.28
CA PHE A 196 -3.24 -1.83 31.12
C PHE A 196 -3.17 -1.06 32.47
N GLU A 197 -3.93 -1.49 33.48
CA GLU A 197 -3.88 -0.92 34.85
C GLU A 197 -2.93 -1.72 35.77
N GLY A 198 -1.96 -1.04 36.38
CA GLY A 198 -1.10 -1.56 37.45
C GLY A 198 -0.30 -0.43 38.12
N ASP A 199 -0.03 -0.51 39.42
CA ASP A 199 0.30 0.67 40.26
C ASP A 199 1.80 1.02 40.47
N ASP A 200 2.78 0.26 39.95
CA ASP A 200 4.21 0.37 40.34
C ASP A 200 5.21 0.53 39.17
N TRP A 201 5.73 1.74 38.87
CA TRP A 201 6.18 2.05 37.50
C TRP A 201 6.94 3.53 37.37
N VAL A 202 7.98 3.81 36.49
CA VAL A 202 8.91 4.99 36.10
C VAL A 202 9.23 5.23 34.52
N CYS A 203 9.97 6.26 34.03
CA CYS A 203 10.15 6.72 32.59
C CYS A 203 11.29 6.12 31.70
N LEU A 204 11.27 6.34 30.36
CA LEU A 204 12.36 6.00 29.39
C LEU A 204 13.55 7.01 29.40
N PRO A 205 14.78 6.60 29.02
CA PRO A 205 15.96 7.48 28.97
C PRO A 205 15.95 8.47 27.79
N ASP A 206 16.69 9.58 27.93
CA ASP A 206 16.86 10.61 26.90
C ASP A 206 17.61 10.08 25.66
N LYS A 207 17.51 10.81 24.54
CA LYS A 207 18.09 10.44 23.23
C LYS A 207 19.63 10.31 23.20
N ASP A 208 20.31 10.98 24.13
CA ASP A 208 21.77 10.96 24.23
C ASP A 208 22.24 9.84 25.19
N ASP A 209 21.31 9.00 25.65
CA ASP A 209 21.61 7.87 26.51
C ASP A 209 22.28 6.75 25.69
N PRO A 210 23.43 6.22 26.16
CA PRO A 210 24.16 5.12 25.51
C PRO A 210 23.32 3.88 25.23
N PHE A 211 22.14 3.74 25.86
CA PHE A 211 21.12 2.73 25.55
C PHE A 211 20.88 2.56 24.04
N TRP A 212 20.83 3.65 23.28
CA TRP A 212 20.54 3.62 21.84
C TRP A 212 21.71 3.12 20.96
N GLU A 213 22.92 2.99 21.52
CA GLU A 213 24.12 2.56 20.80
C GLU A 213 24.47 1.08 21.04
N ILE A 214 23.67 0.35 21.82
CA ILE A 214 23.94 -1.06 22.17
C ILE A 214 23.55 -1.98 21.00
N ASP A 215 24.51 -2.78 20.51
CA ASP A 215 24.32 -3.77 19.46
C ASP A 215 23.61 -5.03 20.03
N VAL A 216 22.33 -5.18 19.68
CA VAL A 216 21.34 -6.04 20.38
C VAL A 216 21.49 -7.54 20.09
N HIS A 217 22.62 -7.98 19.54
CA HIS A 217 22.91 -9.39 19.28
C HIS A 217 23.34 -10.20 20.52
N HIS A 218 23.54 -9.55 21.67
CA HIS A 218 23.74 -10.21 22.96
C HIS A 218 22.47 -10.11 23.81
N LEU A 219 21.47 -10.92 23.46
CA LEU A 219 20.12 -10.95 24.03
C LEU A 219 20.01 -11.47 25.48
N ASP A 220 21.11 -11.79 26.16
CA ASP A 220 21.09 -12.43 27.48
C ASP A 220 21.32 -11.45 28.66
N LEU A 221 21.54 -10.15 28.41
CA LEU A 221 21.95 -9.19 29.45
C LEU A 221 20.93 -8.06 29.72
N ILE A 222 19.80 -8.04 29.04
CA ILE A 222 18.80 -6.97 29.19
C ILE A 222 18.04 -7.11 30.51
N ASP A 223 17.74 -8.34 30.96
CA ASP A 223 16.99 -8.57 32.20
C ASP A 223 17.79 -8.17 33.45
N ASP A 224 19.08 -8.52 33.51
CA ASP A 224 19.97 -8.19 34.64
C ASP A 224 20.21 -6.68 34.77
N PHE A 225 20.21 -5.95 33.65
CA PHE A 225 20.47 -4.50 33.62
C PHE A 225 19.38 -3.69 34.32
N TRP A 226 18.11 -4.07 34.14
CA TRP A 226 16.96 -3.36 34.73
C TRP A 226 16.81 -3.68 36.23
N GLU A 227 17.15 -4.90 36.65
CA GLU A 227 17.16 -5.30 38.06
C GLU A 227 18.29 -4.62 38.86
N GLU A 228 19.51 -4.51 38.30
CA GLU A 228 20.66 -3.89 38.99
C GLU A 228 20.43 -2.39 39.25
N LYS A 229 19.61 -1.73 38.43
CA LYS A 229 19.28 -0.30 38.55
C LYS A 229 18.02 0.00 39.37
N GLY A 230 17.23 -1.01 39.77
CA GLY A 230 16.04 -0.82 40.62
C GLY A 230 14.94 0.05 40.00
N LEU A 231 14.83 0.09 38.67
CA LEU A 231 13.88 0.95 37.95
C LEU A 231 12.76 0.10 37.31
N ILE A 232 11.50 0.34 37.72
CA ILE A 232 10.27 -0.33 37.26
C ILE A 232 9.35 0.78 36.68
N VAL A 233 8.69 0.65 35.50
CA VAL A 233 8.18 1.66 34.47
C VAL A 233 6.66 2.19 34.40
N LYS A 234 6.30 3.52 34.49
CA LYS A 234 4.95 4.24 34.57
C LYS A 234 4.70 4.99 33.30
N LEU A 235 3.58 4.64 32.67
CA LEU A 235 3.08 5.18 31.43
C LEU A 235 1.79 5.95 31.71
N TYR A 236 1.91 7.20 32.17
CA TYR A 236 0.90 8.21 31.85
C TYR A 236 1.37 8.86 30.56
N ASP A 237 0.60 8.71 29.48
CA ASP A 237 0.85 9.34 28.18
C ASP A 237 2.26 9.10 27.61
N TYR A 238 2.52 7.91 27.08
CA TYR A 238 3.66 7.78 26.16
C TYR A 238 3.29 8.39 24.82
N ASP A 239 4.11 9.38 24.47
CA ASP A 239 4.11 10.15 23.24
C ASP A 239 4.00 9.20 22.03
N PRO A 240 2.83 9.13 21.37
CA PRO A 240 2.64 8.18 20.29
C PRO A 240 3.66 8.50 19.20
N CYS A 241 4.61 7.58 18.98
CA CYS A 241 5.68 7.82 18.03
C CYS A 241 5.31 7.28 16.66
N TRP A 242 5.86 7.94 15.65
CA TRP A 242 5.83 7.43 14.30
C TRP A 242 7.00 6.47 14.10
N GLU A 243 6.72 5.35 13.46
CA GLU A 243 7.74 4.39 13.07
C GLU A 243 7.61 4.09 11.59
N ILE A 244 8.75 3.79 10.99
CA ILE A 244 8.87 3.42 9.59
C ILE A 244 9.64 2.11 9.47
N TYR A 245 9.05 1.17 8.73
CA TYR A 245 9.69 -0.05 8.30
C TYR A 245 10.36 0.16 6.96
N SER A 246 11.54 -0.42 6.79
CA SER A 246 12.24 -0.57 5.51
C SER A 246 12.32 -2.04 5.16
N LEU A 247 11.86 -2.40 3.96
CA LEU A 247 11.97 -3.77 3.46
C LEU A 247 13.45 -4.17 3.28
N ARG A 248 14.27 -3.23 2.81
CA ARG A 248 15.70 -3.43 2.58
C ARG A 248 16.48 -3.77 3.85
N SER A 249 16.26 -3.04 4.94
CA SER A 249 16.92 -3.35 6.23
C SER A 249 16.18 -4.41 7.04
N ASP A 250 14.97 -4.77 6.61
CA ASP A 250 14.03 -5.65 7.31
C ASP A 250 13.82 -5.25 8.78
N SER A 251 13.78 -3.94 9.04
CA SER A 251 13.72 -3.40 10.39
C SER A 251 12.84 -2.16 10.48
N TRP A 252 12.31 -1.94 11.68
CA TRP A 252 11.62 -0.71 12.06
C TRP A 252 12.62 0.28 12.65
N ARG A 253 12.35 1.55 12.46
CA ARG A 253 12.99 2.63 13.21
C ARG A 253 12.00 3.74 13.52
N LYS A 254 12.28 4.49 14.58
CA LYS A 254 11.52 5.69 14.94
C LYS A 254 11.71 6.78 13.88
N LEU A 255 10.67 7.58 13.68
CA LEU A 255 10.67 8.82 12.93
C LEU A 255 10.57 9.99 13.91
N ASP A 256 11.65 10.75 14.03
CA ASP A 256 11.68 11.96 14.88
C ASP A 256 11.21 13.20 14.11
N GLY A 257 10.58 14.15 14.82
CA GLY A 257 10.09 15.40 14.23
C GLY A 257 8.75 15.28 13.49
N PHE A 258 7.98 14.23 13.78
CA PHE A 258 6.65 13.98 13.21
C PHE A 258 5.53 14.08 14.26
N ASP A 259 5.82 14.68 15.41
CA ASP A 259 4.89 14.76 16.54
C ASP A 259 3.62 15.54 16.14
N ASP A 260 3.78 16.56 15.29
CA ASP A 260 2.70 17.37 14.72
C ASP A 260 1.95 16.70 13.56
N MET A 261 2.37 15.51 13.11
CA MET A 261 1.70 14.83 11.99
C MET A 261 0.32 14.29 12.45
N PRO A 262 -0.77 14.66 11.74
CA PRO A 262 -2.11 14.16 12.07
C PRO A 262 -2.16 12.63 12.14
N ASP A 263 -2.73 12.12 13.22
CA ASP A 263 -2.61 10.72 13.62
C ASP A 263 -3.94 9.98 13.79
N TYR A 264 -5.04 10.60 13.41
CA TYR A 264 -6.33 9.93 13.42
C TYR A 264 -6.30 8.77 12.44
N PHE A 265 -6.95 7.67 12.82
CA PHE A 265 -6.96 6.45 12.03
C PHE A 265 -7.39 6.75 10.60
N PRO A 266 -6.63 6.28 9.60
CA PRO A 266 -7.03 6.46 8.22
C PRO A 266 -8.28 5.64 7.94
N GLY A 267 -9.18 6.20 7.12
CA GLY A 267 -10.23 5.39 6.51
C GLY A 267 -9.62 4.22 5.73
N ILE A 268 -10.20 3.03 5.88
CA ILE A 268 -9.73 1.76 5.28
C ILE A 268 -9.59 1.86 3.74
N THR A 269 -10.20 2.87 3.12
CA THR A 269 -10.26 3.07 1.66
C THR A 269 -9.71 4.41 1.17
N SER A 270 -8.92 5.13 1.98
CA SER A 270 -8.58 6.54 1.69
C SER A 270 -7.08 6.79 1.58
N MET A 271 -6.32 5.85 1.00
CA MET A 271 -4.89 6.03 0.71
C MET A 271 -4.58 5.88 -0.78
N VAL A 272 -3.81 6.81 -1.34
CA VAL A 272 -3.35 6.78 -2.74
C VAL A 272 -1.87 7.19 -2.82
N ASN A 273 -1.10 6.48 -3.63
CA ASN A 273 0.27 6.87 -3.96
C ASN A 273 0.28 7.64 -5.27
N PHE A 274 0.69 8.90 -5.20
CA PHE A 274 0.69 9.81 -6.34
C PHE A 274 1.85 10.80 -6.22
N ASN A 275 2.48 11.12 -7.35
CA ASN A 275 3.54 12.13 -7.45
C ASN A 275 4.68 12.00 -6.39
N GLY A 276 5.06 10.77 -6.05
CA GLY A 276 6.11 10.48 -5.06
C GLY A 276 5.69 10.63 -3.59
N PHE A 277 4.40 10.86 -3.32
CA PHE A 277 3.83 10.88 -1.98
C PHE A 277 2.87 9.71 -1.78
N CYS A 278 2.76 9.27 -0.54
CA CYS A 278 1.67 8.47 -0.02
C CYS A 278 0.70 9.40 0.68
N HIS A 279 -0.49 9.54 0.12
CA HIS A 279 -1.53 10.40 0.66
C HIS A 279 -2.55 9.54 1.40
N TRP A 280 -2.93 9.93 2.62
CA TRP A 280 -4.06 9.33 3.32
C TRP A 280 -4.94 10.37 3.98
N LEU A 281 -6.25 10.09 4.02
CA LEU A 281 -7.22 10.89 4.74
C LEU A 281 -7.26 10.47 6.22
N THR A 282 -7.18 11.44 7.11
CA THR A 282 -7.32 11.24 8.55
C THR A 282 -8.76 11.50 8.99
N GLN A 283 -9.27 10.72 9.95
CA GLN A 283 -10.62 10.91 10.53
C GLN A 283 -10.57 11.81 11.78
N GLY A 284 -9.94 12.97 11.64
CA GLY A 284 -9.85 13.98 12.70
C GLY A 284 -10.99 15.00 12.63
N PRO A 285 -11.09 15.91 13.62
CA PRO A 285 -12.05 17.02 13.62
C PRO A 285 -12.01 17.84 12.33
N ASP A 286 -10.81 18.01 11.78
CA ASP A 286 -10.57 18.78 10.57
C ASP A 286 -10.51 17.96 9.28
N ASN A 287 -10.56 16.62 9.37
CA ASN A 287 -10.38 15.68 8.26
C ASN A 287 -9.25 16.12 7.31
N ASP A 288 -8.01 16.02 7.76
CA ASP A 288 -6.83 16.42 6.97
C ASP A 288 -6.34 15.28 6.09
N ILE A 289 -5.78 15.64 4.93
CA ILE A 289 -5.01 14.72 4.08
C ILE A 289 -3.54 14.88 4.44
N VAL A 290 -2.94 13.79 4.92
CA VAL A 290 -1.49 13.71 5.12
C VAL A 290 -0.86 13.21 3.84
N SER A 291 0.15 13.92 3.35
CA SER A 291 0.92 13.59 2.16
C SER A 291 2.36 13.34 2.56
N PHE A 292 2.76 12.07 2.66
CA PHE A 292 4.08 11.67 3.16
C PHE A 292 5.01 11.24 2.02
N ASN A 293 6.21 11.79 1.97
CA ASN A 293 7.22 11.42 1.01
C ASN A 293 8.17 10.38 1.62
N PHE A 294 8.15 9.14 1.12
CA PHE A 294 9.00 8.06 1.65
C PHE A 294 10.50 8.23 1.37
N SER A 295 10.87 8.97 0.32
CA SER A 295 12.27 9.20 -0.06
C SER A 295 12.92 10.34 0.71
N LYS A 296 12.15 11.42 0.93
CA LYS A 296 12.62 12.61 1.66
C LYS A 296 12.29 12.56 3.14
N GLU A 297 11.35 11.70 3.52
CA GLU A 297 10.83 11.59 4.89
C GLU A 297 10.36 12.95 5.37
N THR A 298 9.41 13.50 4.62
CA THR A 298 8.76 14.78 4.91
C THR A 298 7.28 14.60 4.70
N PHE A 299 6.46 15.33 5.44
CA PHE A 299 5.02 15.30 5.29
C PHE A 299 4.45 16.70 5.06
N PHE A 300 3.26 16.74 4.46
CA PHE A 300 2.39 17.91 4.43
C PHE A 300 1.01 17.50 4.94
N ALA A 301 0.40 18.32 5.78
CA ALA A 301 -1.00 18.20 6.13
C ALA A 301 -1.80 19.20 5.28
N THR A 302 -2.80 18.72 4.55
CA THR A 302 -3.68 19.55 3.74
C THR A 302 -5.10 19.41 4.24
N THR A 303 -5.64 20.48 4.79
CA THR A 303 -7.01 20.50 5.29
C THR A 303 -8.03 20.45 4.16
N LEU A 304 -9.09 19.65 4.32
CA LEU A 304 -10.19 19.61 3.36
C LEU A 304 -10.99 20.94 3.31
N PRO A 305 -11.61 21.29 2.17
CA PRO A 305 -12.51 22.43 2.09
C PRO A 305 -13.70 22.29 3.06
N CYS A 306 -14.16 23.38 3.66
CA CYS A 306 -15.21 23.35 4.70
C CYS A 306 -16.51 22.67 4.24
N ASP A 307 -16.87 22.82 2.95
CA ASP A 307 -18.05 22.18 2.35
C ASP A 307 -17.99 20.65 2.39
N VAL A 308 -16.79 20.09 2.39
CA VAL A 308 -16.51 18.65 2.41
C VAL A 308 -16.59 18.09 3.82
N LYS A 309 -16.10 18.84 4.83
CA LYS A 309 -15.98 18.38 6.22
C LYS A 309 -17.30 18.03 6.90
N HIS A 310 -18.36 18.77 6.61
CA HIS A 310 -19.57 18.76 7.44
C HIS A 310 -20.72 17.88 6.93
N ARG A 311 -20.54 17.14 5.83
CA ARG A 311 -21.70 16.62 5.09
C ARG A 311 -21.55 15.23 4.45
N SER A 312 -20.44 14.53 4.65
CA SER A 312 -20.24 13.22 4.03
C SER A 312 -19.62 12.21 4.99
N HIS A 313 -20.12 10.98 4.92
CA HIS A 313 -19.57 9.82 5.62
C HIS A 313 -18.68 8.94 4.71
N MET A 314 -18.58 9.25 3.42
CA MET A 314 -17.83 8.45 2.45
C MET A 314 -16.99 9.33 1.50
N PHE A 315 -15.67 9.19 1.63
CA PHE A 315 -14.68 9.89 0.81
C PHE A 315 -13.75 8.89 0.15
N SER A 316 -13.43 9.15 -1.12
CA SER A 316 -12.42 8.42 -1.85
C SER A 316 -11.35 9.38 -2.34
N LEU A 317 -10.10 9.11 -1.93
CA LEU A 317 -8.92 9.84 -2.35
C LEU A 317 -8.31 9.13 -3.55
N VAL A 318 -8.17 9.85 -4.67
CA VAL A 318 -7.83 9.27 -5.96
C VAL A 318 -6.88 10.18 -6.73
N GLU A 319 -6.11 9.58 -7.62
CA GLU A 319 -5.42 10.30 -8.70
C GLU A 319 -6.42 10.55 -9.83
N LEU A 320 -6.60 11.81 -10.23
CA LEU A 320 -7.43 12.16 -11.38
C LEU A 320 -6.77 13.26 -12.20
N ASN A 321 -6.59 13.02 -13.50
CA ASN A 321 -5.96 13.97 -14.44
C ASN A 321 -4.64 14.55 -13.93
N GLU A 322 -3.74 13.70 -13.41
CA GLU A 322 -2.45 14.13 -12.85
C GLU A 322 -2.60 15.08 -11.65
N SER A 323 -3.67 14.96 -10.88
CA SER A 323 -3.88 15.74 -9.67
C SER A 323 -4.51 14.91 -8.56
N LEU A 324 -4.18 15.26 -7.31
CA LEU A 324 -4.76 14.62 -6.13
C LEU A 324 -6.20 15.09 -5.98
N SER A 325 -7.14 14.15 -5.89
CA SER A 325 -8.56 14.47 -5.96
C SER A 325 -9.36 13.76 -4.88
N VAL A 326 -10.38 14.45 -4.39
CA VAL A 326 -11.34 13.92 -3.41
C VAL A 326 -12.68 13.81 -4.10
N ILE A 327 -13.24 12.60 -4.07
CA ILE A 327 -14.58 12.30 -4.53
C ILE A 327 -15.44 11.95 -3.32
N TYR A 328 -16.58 12.61 -3.18
CA TYR A 328 -17.52 12.35 -2.10
C TYR A 328 -18.97 12.53 -2.55
N ASN A 329 -19.89 11.87 -1.86
CA ASN A 329 -21.33 12.09 -1.94
C ASN A 329 -21.87 12.70 -0.65
N TYR A 330 -22.93 13.49 -0.76
CA TYR A 330 -23.74 13.83 0.41
C TYR A 330 -24.70 12.68 0.73
N ASP A 331 -25.00 12.53 2.02
CA ASP A 331 -25.99 11.56 2.48
C ASP A 331 -27.30 11.69 1.72
N ARG A 332 -27.77 10.55 1.19
CA ARG A 332 -29.05 10.42 0.47
C ARG A 332 -29.16 11.25 -0.81
N THR A 333 -28.04 11.75 -1.34
CA THR A 333 -27.98 12.31 -2.69
C THR A 333 -27.23 11.35 -3.61
N PRO A 334 -27.70 11.13 -4.83
CA PRO A 334 -27.03 10.23 -5.76
C PRO A 334 -25.87 10.92 -6.51
N ASP A 335 -25.56 12.17 -6.16
CA ASP A 335 -24.59 13.01 -6.84
C ASP A 335 -23.21 12.91 -6.17
N PHE A 336 -22.15 12.84 -6.98
CA PHE A 336 -20.77 12.98 -6.48
C PHE A 336 -20.19 14.34 -6.80
N HIS A 337 -19.47 14.86 -5.83
CA HIS A 337 -18.68 16.07 -5.91
C HIS A 337 -17.21 15.71 -6.02
N ILE A 338 -16.52 16.37 -6.95
CA ILE A 338 -15.11 16.14 -7.20
C ILE A 338 -14.35 17.44 -6.97
N TRP A 339 -13.39 17.37 -6.07
CA TRP A 339 -12.44 18.44 -5.78
C TRP A 339 -11.04 17.97 -6.15
N VAL A 340 -10.26 18.90 -6.67
CA VAL A 340 -8.89 18.66 -7.10
C VAL A 340 -7.97 19.63 -6.38
N LEU A 341 -6.86 19.10 -5.90
CA LEU A 341 -5.81 19.84 -5.23
C LEU A 341 -4.72 20.17 -6.24
N ASP A 342 -4.45 21.46 -6.41
CA ASP A 342 -3.36 21.94 -7.26
C ASP A 342 -2.01 21.90 -6.54
N GLU A 343 -1.97 22.31 -5.27
CA GLU A 343 -0.74 22.36 -4.47
C GLU A 343 -0.90 21.66 -3.11
N VAL A 344 -0.07 20.64 -2.88
CA VAL A 344 -0.02 19.88 -1.62
C VAL A 344 0.41 20.78 -0.46
N GLY A 345 -0.34 20.76 0.64
CA GLY A 345 -0.11 21.60 1.82
C GLY A 345 -0.81 22.96 1.77
N VAL A 346 -1.42 23.33 0.63
CA VAL A 346 -2.09 24.64 0.46
C VAL A 346 -3.60 24.44 0.35
N LYS A 347 -4.32 24.72 1.44
CA LYS A 347 -5.78 24.58 1.51
C LYS A 347 -6.52 25.38 0.44
N GLU A 348 -6.05 26.57 0.12
CA GLU A 348 -6.68 27.48 -0.84
C GLU A 348 -6.56 26.98 -2.29
N SER A 349 -5.72 25.98 -2.54
CA SER A 349 -5.50 25.42 -3.88
C SER A 349 -6.57 24.39 -4.29
N TRP A 350 -7.49 24.04 -3.39
CA TRP A 350 -8.63 23.18 -3.70
C TRP A 350 -9.58 23.85 -4.70
N THR A 351 -9.79 23.19 -5.84
CA THR A 351 -10.74 23.63 -6.87
C THR A 351 -11.83 22.59 -7.06
N LYS A 352 -13.09 23.01 -7.00
CA LYS A 352 -14.23 22.15 -7.31
C LYS A 352 -14.36 22.02 -8.83
N LEU A 353 -14.19 20.82 -9.37
CA LEU A 353 -14.26 20.61 -10.82
C LEU A 353 -15.69 20.48 -11.34
N PHE A 354 -16.49 19.53 -10.82
CA PHE A 354 -17.85 19.28 -11.31
C PHE A 354 -18.71 18.51 -10.30
N ILE A 355 -20.03 18.51 -10.56
CA ILE A 355 -21.04 17.71 -9.87
C ILE A 355 -21.55 16.69 -10.89
N VAL A 356 -21.38 15.40 -10.61
CA VAL A 356 -21.96 14.35 -11.45
C VAL A 356 -23.37 14.07 -10.94
N GLY A 357 -24.36 14.64 -11.63
CA GLY A 357 -25.78 14.40 -11.34
C GLY A 357 -26.18 12.99 -11.74
N SER A 358 -26.58 12.15 -10.80
CA SER A 358 -27.06 10.80 -11.13
C SER A 358 -28.57 10.80 -11.27
N TYR A 359 -29.05 11.29 -12.41
CA TYR A 359 -30.49 11.40 -12.67
C TYR A 359 -31.21 10.03 -12.75
N ASN A 360 -30.48 8.92 -12.91
CA ASN A 360 -31.05 7.59 -13.16
C ASN A 360 -30.42 6.43 -12.35
N CYS A 361 -29.56 6.70 -11.35
CA CYS A 361 -28.87 5.62 -10.63
C CYS A 361 -28.67 5.95 -9.14
N SER A 362 -29.07 5.05 -8.24
CA SER A 362 -28.79 5.17 -6.81
C SER A 362 -27.33 4.79 -6.54
N ILE A 363 -26.42 5.74 -6.78
CA ILE A 363 -25.00 5.48 -6.59
C ILE A 363 -24.65 5.64 -5.11
N VAL A 364 -23.99 4.63 -4.53
CA VAL A 364 -23.74 4.53 -3.09
C VAL A 364 -22.38 5.08 -2.71
N CYS A 365 -21.33 4.77 -3.49
CA CYS A 365 -19.99 5.21 -3.18
C CYS A 365 -19.06 5.23 -4.40
N PRO A 366 -18.26 6.29 -4.58
CA PRO A 366 -17.15 6.28 -5.51
C PRO A 366 -16.02 5.46 -4.90
N ILE A 367 -15.34 4.63 -5.69
CA ILE A 367 -14.42 3.62 -5.15
C ILE A 367 -12.98 3.91 -5.56
N SER A 368 -12.74 4.15 -6.85
CA SER A 368 -11.41 4.51 -7.37
C SER A 368 -11.51 5.07 -8.78
N VAL A 369 -10.40 5.61 -9.31
CA VAL A 369 -10.30 6.08 -10.70
C VAL A 369 -9.38 5.13 -11.45
N GLY A 370 -9.92 4.39 -12.43
CA GLY A 370 -9.08 3.55 -13.28
C GLY A 370 -8.73 4.19 -14.60
N ASN A 371 -8.17 3.39 -15.50
CA ASN A 371 -7.66 3.87 -16.79
C ASN A 371 -8.73 4.65 -17.58
N LYS A 372 -8.26 5.64 -18.36
CA LYS A 372 -9.07 6.47 -19.26
C LYS A 372 -10.07 7.38 -18.55
N ASN A 373 -9.73 7.90 -17.37
CA ASN A 373 -10.56 8.87 -16.63
C ASN A 373 -11.96 8.33 -16.31
N ARG A 374 -12.01 7.06 -15.87
CA ARG A 374 -13.24 6.38 -15.47
C ARG A 374 -13.29 6.23 -13.96
N ILE A 375 -14.32 6.81 -13.34
CA ILE A 375 -14.56 6.73 -11.91
C ILE A 375 -15.41 5.49 -11.64
N PHE A 376 -14.86 4.50 -10.95
CA PHE A 376 -15.58 3.32 -10.49
C PHE A 376 -16.47 3.67 -9.32
N PHE A 377 -17.68 3.14 -9.32
CA PHE A 377 -18.62 3.29 -8.24
C PHE A 377 -19.42 2.02 -8.03
N ARG A 378 -20.05 1.92 -6.85
CA ARG A 378 -21.01 0.86 -6.54
C ARG A 378 -22.41 1.45 -6.39
N LYS A 379 -23.39 0.74 -6.92
CA LYS A 379 -24.83 1.03 -6.80
C LYS A 379 -25.43 0.41 -5.53
N GLU A 380 -26.67 0.79 -5.19
CA GLU A 380 -27.43 0.22 -4.06
C GLU A 380 -27.61 -1.30 -4.17
N ASP A 381 -27.79 -1.83 -5.38
CA ASP A 381 -27.92 -3.25 -5.67
C ASP A 381 -26.57 -4.02 -5.67
N SER A 382 -25.48 -3.37 -5.26
CA SER A 382 -24.11 -3.89 -5.27
C SER A 382 -23.52 -4.15 -6.66
N GLU A 383 -24.18 -3.69 -7.72
CA GLU A 383 -23.63 -3.72 -9.07
C GLU A 383 -22.56 -2.65 -9.25
N LEU A 384 -21.48 -2.99 -9.95
CA LEU A 384 -20.40 -2.07 -10.28
C LEU A 384 -20.70 -1.30 -11.58
N GLY A 385 -20.40 0.00 -11.52
CA GLY A 385 -20.47 0.91 -12.66
C GLY A 385 -19.20 1.74 -12.78
N TRP A 386 -19.02 2.38 -13.93
CA TRP A 386 -18.10 3.51 -14.04
C TRP A 386 -18.76 4.73 -14.65
N PHE A 387 -18.27 5.89 -14.27
CA PHE A 387 -18.56 7.16 -14.91
C PHE A 387 -17.39 7.55 -15.79
N ASP A 388 -17.62 7.69 -17.10
CA ASP A 388 -16.60 8.14 -18.05
C ASP A 388 -16.61 9.67 -18.10
N LEU A 389 -15.52 10.28 -17.63
CA LEU A 389 -15.39 11.74 -17.53
C LEU A 389 -15.36 12.44 -18.90
N SER A 390 -14.95 11.74 -19.94
CA SER A 390 -14.85 12.32 -21.29
C SER A 390 -16.22 12.41 -21.95
N THR A 391 -17.06 11.39 -21.76
CA THR A 391 -18.41 11.33 -22.35
C THR A 391 -19.51 11.81 -21.40
N GLN A 392 -19.18 11.96 -20.12
CA GLN A 392 -20.12 12.23 -19.03
C GLN A 392 -21.26 11.21 -18.95
N ARG A 393 -20.96 9.95 -19.24
CA ARG A 393 -21.93 8.85 -19.22
C ARG A 393 -21.61 7.84 -18.13
N VAL A 394 -22.67 7.37 -17.51
CA VAL A 394 -22.66 6.20 -16.65
C VAL A 394 -22.78 4.95 -17.52
N GLU A 395 -21.86 4.02 -17.34
CA GLU A 395 -21.97 2.67 -17.90
C GLU A 395 -21.92 1.64 -16.78
N VAL A 396 -22.71 0.59 -16.97
CA VAL A 396 -22.82 -0.52 -16.03
C VAL A 396 -21.92 -1.65 -16.50
N ILE A 397 -21.13 -2.19 -15.59
CA ILE A 397 -20.13 -3.23 -15.90
C ILE A 397 -20.77 -4.61 -15.90
N GLY A 398 -21.86 -4.80 -15.14
CA GLY A 398 -22.55 -6.09 -14.99
C GLY A 398 -21.83 -7.05 -14.04
N VAL A 399 -20.91 -6.54 -13.22
CA VAL A 399 -20.29 -7.29 -12.12
C VAL A 399 -21.09 -7.00 -10.86
N ASN A 400 -21.80 -8.01 -10.35
CA ASN A 400 -22.46 -7.94 -9.05
C ASN A 400 -21.45 -8.31 -7.98
N GLY A 401 -21.15 -7.38 -7.07
CA GLY A 401 -20.46 -7.75 -5.84
C GLY A 401 -21.42 -8.57 -4.97
N GLU A 402 -20.98 -9.72 -4.50
CA GLU A 402 -21.73 -10.41 -3.44
C GLU A 402 -21.83 -9.47 -2.22
N SER A 403 -23.04 -9.39 -1.63
CA SER A 403 -23.45 -8.26 -0.80
C SER A 403 -22.54 -8.01 0.41
N PHE A 404 -22.41 -6.73 0.75
CA PHE A 404 -21.73 -6.18 1.92
C PHE A 404 -20.20 -6.29 1.89
N CYS A 405 -19.56 -5.12 1.80
CA CYS A 405 -18.11 -4.91 1.93
C CYS A 405 -17.23 -5.38 0.75
N SER A 406 -17.54 -4.93 -0.46
CA SER A 406 -16.58 -4.91 -1.57
C SER A 406 -15.52 -3.82 -1.39
N HIS A 407 -14.32 -4.18 -0.93
CA HIS A 407 -13.14 -3.31 -1.10
C HIS A 407 -12.57 -3.55 -2.49
N MET A 408 -12.43 -2.49 -3.30
CA MET A 408 -11.80 -2.60 -4.60
C MET A 408 -10.47 -1.88 -4.65
N VAL A 409 -9.49 -2.55 -5.25
CA VAL A 409 -8.13 -2.02 -5.40
C VAL A 409 -7.73 -2.11 -6.86
N ILE A 410 -7.20 -1.01 -7.38
CA ILE A 410 -6.61 -0.97 -8.71
C ILE A 410 -5.28 -1.69 -8.66
N TYR A 411 -5.19 -2.82 -9.36
CA TYR A 411 -3.96 -3.55 -9.50
C TYR A 411 -3.28 -3.20 -10.81
N LYS A 412 -2.15 -2.50 -10.70
CA LYS A 412 -1.18 -2.35 -11.78
C LYS A 412 -0.18 -3.50 -11.65
N GLU A 413 -0.25 -4.46 -12.57
CA GLU A 413 0.63 -5.62 -12.57
C GLU A 413 2.10 -5.21 -12.73
N ASN A 414 2.95 -5.74 -11.86
CA ASN A 414 4.40 -5.62 -11.96
C ASN A 414 5.03 -6.92 -11.47
N PRO A 415 5.60 -7.74 -12.36
CA PRO A 415 6.17 -9.04 -12.01
C PRO A 415 7.63 -8.96 -11.57
N LEU A 416 8.12 -7.77 -11.20
CA LEU A 416 9.45 -7.63 -10.62
C LEU A 416 9.46 -8.19 -9.19
N PRO A 417 10.51 -8.95 -8.81
CA PRO A 417 10.64 -9.46 -7.45
C PRO A 417 10.87 -8.33 -6.45
N PHE A 418 10.74 -8.63 -5.16
CA PHE A 418 11.16 -7.70 -4.12
C PHE A 418 12.66 -7.36 -4.26
N PRO A 419 13.06 -6.11 -3.93
CA PRO A 419 14.47 -5.78 -3.75
C PRO A 419 15.12 -6.79 -2.80
N ARG A 420 16.27 -7.34 -3.18
CA ARG A 420 16.99 -8.32 -2.35
C ARG A 420 17.90 -7.59 -1.38
N ASN A 421 17.98 -8.12 -0.16
CA ASN A 421 18.97 -7.67 0.82
C ASN A 421 20.36 -8.09 0.30
N GLU A 422 21.27 -7.12 0.15
CA GLU A 422 22.69 -7.38 -0.17
C GLU A 422 23.46 -7.81 1.08
#